data_AF-A0A7C2XMI4-F1
#
_entry.id   AF-A0A7C2XMI4-F1
#
_cell.length_a   1.000
_cell.length_b   1.000
_cell.length_c   1.000
_cell.angle_alpha   90.00
_cell.angle_beta   90.00
_cell.angle_gamma   90.00
#
_symmetry.space_group_name_H-M   'P 1'
#
loop_
_entity.id
_entity.type
_entity.pdbx_description
1 polymer ?
#
loop_
_entity_poly.entity_id
_entity_poly.type
_entity_poly.pdbx_seq_one_letter_code
_entity_poly.pdbx_strand_id
1 'polypeptide(L)'
;EVLDDSRCGNLLQTFFDKPSVYDAWNIDANFEEKKWELRQAEEVKVLETGPTRAVIRVVKKFQNSTFIQDLILYPKIPRLECQMDVDWREKHILLKVAFPVSVHSPKATFEIPFGAIQRPTTRRTPEEQAKFEVPALFWADLSDGTYGVSVLNDSKYGYDVRDNVIRLTLLRSPAYPDPHADEGRHRFTYAVYPHAGDWVRGGVVQRGYELNYPLIPYPTTEHSGSLPRSTRSFAWSRTP
;
A
#
# COMPACT_ATOMS: atom_id res chain seq x y z
N GLU A 1 -18.92 -4.27 -4.87
CA GLU A 1 -18.08 -3.06 -4.98
C GLU A 1 -16.78 -3.28 -4.21
N VAL A 2 -15.63 -2.71 -4.61
CA VAL A 2 -14.35 -2.89 -3.87
C VAL A 2 -14.29 -1.99 -2.64
N LEU A 3 -14.71 -0.74 -2.82
CA LEU A 3 -14.74 0.29 -1.78
C LEU A 3 -16.13 0.30 -1.12
N ASP A 4 -16.19 0.86 0.07
CA ASP A 4 -17.46 1.25 0.70
C ASP A 4 -18.03 2.45 -0.09
N ASP A 5 -19.21 2.30 -0.70
CA ASP A 5 -19.88 3.26 -1.59
C ASP A 5 -19.99 4.68 -1.01
N SER A 6 -19.91 4.81 0.32
CA SER A 6 -19.96 6.10 1.03
C SER A 6 -18.59 6.76 1.23
N ARG A 7 -17.49 6.13 0.81
CA ARG A 7 -16.11 6.55 1.15
C ARG A 7 -15.17 6.50 -0.05
N CYS A 8 -14.11 7.31 0.02
CA CYS A 8 -13.07 7.35 -0.99
C CYS A 8 -11.93 6.39 -0.63
N GLY A 9 -11.52 5.55 -1.59
CA GLY A 9 -10.27 4.79 -1.53
C GLY A 9 -9.06 5.65 -1.91
N ASN A 10 -7.85 5.13 -1.65
CA ASN A 10 -6.60 5.84 -1.89
C ASN A 10 -6.56 7.24 -1.23
N LEU A 11 -7.15 7.35 -0.04
CA LEU A 11 -7.25 8.60 0.69
C LEU A 11 -5.99 8.84 1.51
N LEU A 12 -5.21 9.86 1.15
CA LEU A 12 -4.09 10.31 1.97
C LEU A 12 -4.61 10.95 3.26
N GLN A 13 -4.11 10.46 4.38
CA GLN A 13 -4.41 10.92 5.72
C GLN A 13 -3.10 11.31 6.41
N THR A 14 -3.06 12.52 6.93
CA THR A 14 -1.94 13.00 7.74
C THR A 14 -2.39 13.10 9.20
N PHE A 15 -1.50 12.71 10.11
CA PHE A 15 -1.76 12.69 11.55
C PHE A 15 -0.66 13.47 12.25
N PHE A 16 -1.02 14.17 13.32
CA PHE A 16 0.00 14.73 14.22
C PHE A 16 0.72 13.57 14.93
N ASP A 17 2.04 13.54 14.82
CA ASP A 17 2.91 12.47 15.31
C ASP A 17 4.06 13.07 16.13
N LYS A 18 3.78 13.31 17.41
CA LYS A 18 4.79 13.70 18.40
C LYS A 18 4.55 12.86 19.65
N PRO A 19 5.13 11.67 19.74
CA PRO A 19 4.91 10.80 20.88
C PRO A 19 5.50 11.41 22.15
N SER A 20 4.96 10.98 23.30
CA SER A 20 5.37 11.45 24.62
C SER A 20 6.85 11.18 24.94
N VAL A 21 7.38 10.06 24.46
CA VAL A 21 8.77 9.64 24.62
C VAL A 21 9.28 8.97 23.35
N TYR A 22 10.58 9.11 23.07
CA TYR A 22 11.29 8.48 21.95
C TYR A 22 10.63 8.70 20.57
N ASP A 23 10.68 9.94 20.10
CA ASP A 23 10.08 10.42 18.85
C ASP A 23 10.24 9.46 17.65
N ALA A 24 11.47 9.14 17.24
CA ALA A 24 11.69 8.22 16.13
C ALA A 24 11.28 6.77 16.38
N TRP A 25 11.10 6.34 17.64
CA TRP A 25 10.76 4.95 17.97
C TRP A 25 9.27 4.71 18.12
N ASN A 26 8.54 5.67 18.67
CA ASN A 26 7.15 5.47 19.08
C ASN A 26 6.17 6.16 18.14
N ILE A 27 5.00 5.56 17.99
CA ILE A 27 3.77 6.23 17.58
C ILE A 27 2.83 6.06 18.77
N ASP A 28 2.21 7.12 19.25
CA ASP A 28 1.27 7.01 20.36
C ASP A 28 -0.10 6.54 19.84
N ALA A 29 -0.80 5.71 20.62
CA ALA A 29 -2.08 5.08 20.22
C ALA A 29 -3.19 6.12 19.91
N ASN A 30 -3.05 7.35 20.40
CA ASN A 30 -3.96 8.45 20.18
C ASN A 30 -3.64 9.29 18.92
N PHE A 31 -2.75 8.83 18.03
CA PHE A 31 -2.42 9.54 16.78
C PHE A 31 -3.65 9.93 15.95
N GLU A 32 -4.77 9.19 16.06
CA GLU A 32 -6.03 9.46 15.36
C GLU A 32 -6.77 10.72 15.84
N GLU A 33 -6.43 11.28 17.02
CA GLU A 33 -7.10 12.46 17.59
C GLU A 33 -6.94 13.73 16.73
N LYS A 34 -5.80 13.85 16.03
CA LYS A 34 -5.48 14.99 15.17
C LYS A 34 -5.14 14.51 13.77
N LYS A 35 -6.18 14.46 12.92
CA LYS A 35 -6.15 13.95 11.55
C LYS A 35 -6.59 15.01 10.54
N TRP A 36 -5.92 15.06 9.40
CA TRP A 36 -6.37 15.76 8.20
C TRP A 36 -6.47 14.80 7.02
N GLU A 37 -7.50 14.96 6.19
CA GLU A 37 -7.74 14.11 5.03
C GLU A 37 -7.57 14.93 3.75
N LEU A 38 -6.64 14.52 2.89
CA LEU A 38 -6.31 15.23 1.65
C LEU A 38 -7.29 14.81 0.55
N ARG A 39 -8.51 15.34 0.63
CA ARG A 39 -9.62 15.03 -0.30
C ARG A 39 -9.55 15.83 -1.59
N GLN A 40 -8.99 17.03 -1.53
CA GLN A 40 -8.84 17.90 -2.70
C GLN A 40 -7.56 17.57 -3.45
N ALA A 41 -7.65 17.60 -4.78
CA ALA A 41 -6.50 17.53 -5.66
C ALA A 41 -6.24 18.92 -6.24
N GLU A 42 -4.96 19.28 -6.34
CA GLU A 42 -4.51 20.47 -7.08
C GLU A 42 -4.62 20.24 -8.59
N GLU A 43 -4.32 19.02 -9.03
CA GLU A 43 -4.38 18.62 -10.43
C GLU A 43 -4.80 17.15 -10.54
N VAL A 44 -5.62 16.85 -11.56
CA VAL A 44 -5.88 15.48 -12.03
C VAL A 44 -5.70 15.46 -13.53
N LYS A 45 -4.81 14.60 -14.03
CA LYS A 45 -4.45 14.54 -15.45
C LYS A 45 -4.26 13.10 -15.93
N VAL A 46 -4.80 12.79 -17.10
CA VAL A 46 -4.47 11.55 -17.81
C VAL A 46 -3.09 11.71 -18.47
N LEU A 47 -2.14 10.85 -18.12
CA LEU A 47 -0.79 10.86 -18.68
C LEU A 47 -0.62 9.87 -19.84
N GLU A 48 -1.29 8.73 -19.77
CA GLU A 48 -1.15 7.64 -20.73
C GLU A 48 -2.49 6.93 -20.92
N THR A 49 -2.86 6.69 -22.19
CA THR A 49 -3.98 5.83 -22.60
C THR A 49 -3.49 4.87 -23.67
N GLY A 50 -2.62 3.95 -23.27
CA GLY A 50 -2.02 2.95 -24.16
C GLY A 50 -2.72 1.59 -24.08
N PRO A 51 -2.42 0.68 -25.03
CA PRO A 51 -2.94 -0.69 -24.98
C PRO A 51 -2.35 -1.52 -23.83
N THR A 52 -1.20 -1.12 -23.28
CA THR A 52 -0.51 -1.84 -22.21
C THR A 52 -0.93 -1.38 -20.82
N ARG A 53 -1.17 -0.08 -20.65
CA ARG A 53 -1.60 0.52 -19.39
C ARG A 53 -2.27 1.87 -19.60
N ALA A 54 -3.05 2.29 -18.61
CA ALA A 54 -3.53 3.66 -18.46
C ALA A 54 -2.92 4.27 -17.20
N VAL A 55 -2.61 5.57 -17.25
CA VAL A 55 -2.00 6.29 -16.12
C VAL A 55 -2.75 7.60 -15.87
N ILE A 56 -3.23 7.78 -14.65
CA ILE A 56 -3.83 9.04 -14.16
C ILE A 56 -2.92 9.61 -13.07
N ARG A 57 -2.44 10.83 -13.26
CA ARG A 57 -1.71 11.58 -12.23
C ARG A 57 -2.67 12.40 -11.39
N VAL A 58 -2.50 12.32 -10.08
CA VAL A 58 -3.17 13.17 -9.10
C VAL A 58 -2.09 13.90 -8.30
N VAL A 59 -2.15 15.23 -8.26
CA VAL A 59 -1.26 16.06 -7.46
C VAL A 59 -2.03 16.60 -6.26
N LYS A 60 -1.45 16.47 -5.07
CA LYS A 60 -2.00 16.99 -3.81
C LYS A 60 -0.94 17.77 -3.05
N LYS A 61 -1.40 18.64 -2.15
CA LYS A 61 -0.53 19.38 -1.24
C LYS A 61 -1.03 19.27 0.19
N PHE A 62 -0.10 19.35 1.12
CA PHE A 62 -0.38 19.51 2.54
C PHE A 62 0.79 20.29 3.14
N GLN A 63 0.49 21.45 3.73
CA GLN A 63 1.50 22.36 4.27
C GLN A 63 2.65 22.61 3.28
N ASN A 64 3.86 22.11 3.58
CA ASN A 64 5.06 22.32 2.80
C ASN A 64 5.36 21.15 1.85
N SER A 65 4.55 20.09 1.89
CA SER A 65 4.76 18.87 1.11
C SER A 65 3.85 18.78 -0.11
N THR A 66 4.38 18.14 -1.15
CA THR A 66 3.67 17.84 -2.39
C THR A 66 3.68 16.34 -2.63
N PHE A 67 2.52 15.80 -3.02
CA PHE A 67 2.32 14.39 -3.32
C PHE A 67 1.91 14.25 -4.77
N ILE A 68 2.64 13.44 -5.53
CA ILE A 68 2.31 13.07 -6.89
C ILE A 68 1.98 11.58 -6.90
N GLN A 69 0.73 11.26 -7.19
CA GLN A 69 0.22 9.89 -7.28
C GLN A 69 -0.02 9.55 -8.75
N ASP A 70 0.78 8.64 -9.30
CA ASP A 70 0.50 8.03 -10.61
C ASP A 70 -0.28 6.73 -10.40
N LEU A 71 -1.57 6.78 -10.73
CA LEU A 71 -2.51 5.67 -10.66
C LEU A 71 -2.43 4.88 -11.97
N ILE A 72 -1.96 3.63 -11.88
CA ILE A 72 -1.63 2.79 -13.02
C ILE A 72 -2.57 1.58 -13.06
N LEU A 73 -3.23 1.41 -14.19
CA LEU A 73 -4.11 0.28 -14.48
C LEU A 73 -3.55 -0.51 -15.67
N TYR A 74 -3.49 -1.83 -15.51
CA TYR A 74 -3.12 -2.75 -16.59
C TYR A 74 -4.34 -3.60 -16.97
N PRO A 75 -4.64 -3.81 -18.26
CA PRO A 75 -5.83 -4.54 -18.68
C PRO A 75 -5.99 -5.97 -18.12
N LYS A 76 -4.89 -6.63 -17.77
CA LYS A 76 -4.86 -8.05 -17.34
C LYS A 76 -4.29 -8.26 -15.94
N ILE A 77 -3.99 -7.18 -15.21
CA ILE A 77 -3.51 -7.28 -13.84
C ILE A 77 -4.61 -6.68 -12.95
N PRO A 78 -5.32 -7.51 -12.17
CA PRO A 78 -6.51 -7.09 -11.40
C PRO A 78 -6.16 -6.26 -10.15
N ARG A 79 -5.21 -5.33 -10.23
CA ARG A 79 -4.84 -4.41 -9.15
C ARG A 79 -4.67 -3.00 -9.69
N LEU A 80 -4.98 -2.01 -8.87
CA LEU A 80 -4.65 -0.62 -9.13
C LEU A 80 -3.33 -0.31 -8.41
N GLU A 81 -2.29 0.00 -9.17
CA GLU A 81 -1.00 0.42 -8.63
C GLU A 81 -0.98 1.94 -8.46
N CYS A 82 -0.34 2.42 -7.40
CA CYS A 82 -0.05 3.81 -7.17
C CYS A 82 1.46 3.96 -7.00
N GLN A 83 2.10 4.59 -7.98
CA GLN A 83 3.47 5.07 -7.84
C GLN A 83 3.42 6.46 -7.21
N MET A 84 4.02 6.58 -6.03
CA MET A 84 4.06 7.82 -5.28
C MET A 84 5.43 8.49 -5.45
N ASP A 85 5.42 9.79 -5.72
CA ASP A 85 6.58 10.68 -5.59
C ASP A 85 6.19 11.80 -4.60
N VAL A 86 6.90 11.87 -3.47
CA VAL A 86 6.61 12.84 -2.40
C VAL A 86 7.82 13.74 -2.20
N ASP A 87 7.62 15.06 -2.22
CA ASP A 87 8.55 16.01 -1.59
C ASP A 87 8.06 16.24 -0.15
N TRP A 88 8.73 15.57 0.80
CA TRP A 88 8.32 15.48 2.20
C TRP A 88 9.08 16.50 3.04
N ARG A 89 8.36 17.50 3.54
CA ARG A 89 8.90 18.67 4.28
C ARG A 89 8.15 18.95 5.57
N GLU A 90 7.47 17.92 6.09
CA GLU A 90 6.70 18.03 7.32
C GLU A 90 7.57 17.77 8.56
N LYS A 91 7.03 18.15 9.72
CA LYS A 91 7.62 17.86 11.03
C LYS A 91 6.55 17.40 12.00
N HIS A 92 6.81 16.29 12.69
CA HIS A 92 5.85 15.61 13.57
C HIS A 92 4.52 15.28 12.86
N ILE A 93 4.63 14.79 11.62
CA ILE A 93 3.51 14.28 10.83
C ILE A 93 3.76 12.82 10.46
N LEU A 94 2.72 12.01 10.61
CA LEU A 94 2.61 10.65 10.10
C LEU A 94 1.67 10.67 8.89
N LEU A 95 2.16 10.21 7.74
CA LEU A 95 1.39 10.05 6.51
C LEU A 95 0.95 8.59 6.36
N LYS A 96 -0.34 8.38 6.14
CA LYS A 96 -0.91 7.08 5.74
C LYS A 96 -1.77 7.22 4.50
N VAL A 97 -1.97 6.12 3.79
CA VAL A 97 -3.03 5.97 2.78
C VAL A 97 -4.10 5.02 3.30
N ALA A 98 -5.37 5.40 3.15
CA ALA A 98 -6.52 4.63 3.61
C ALA A 98 -7.37 4.08 2.46
N PHE A 99 -7.79 2.83 2.65
CA PHE A 99 -8.70 2.09 1.78
C PHE A 99 -9.87 1.56 2.63
N PRO A 100 -10.97 2.33 2.74
CA PRO A 100 -12.23 1.82 3.25
C PRO A 100 -12.84 0.86 2.22
N VAL A 101 -12.84 -0.43 2.54
CA VAL A 101 -13.30 -1.49 1.64
C VAL A 101 -14.69 -1.97 2.03
N SER A 102 -15.39 -2.62 1.11
CA SER A 102 -16.72 -3.19 1.34
C SER A 102 -16.71 -4.47 2.18
N VAL A 103 -15.52 -5.02 2.46
CA VAL A 103 -15.33 -6.27 3.19
C VAL A 103 -15.32 -6.04 4.69
N HIS A 104 -16.04 -6.89 5.42
CA HIS A 104 -16.06 -6.90 6.88
C HIS A 104 -15.60 -8.25 7.41
N SER A 105 -14.59 -8.23 8.28
CA SER A 105 -14.12 -9.41 9.00
C SER A 105 -13.56 -9.00 10.35
N PRO A 106 -13.74 -9.81 11.41
CA PRO A 106 -13.18 -9.51 12.73
C PRO A 106 -11.66 -9.61 12.78
N LYS A 107 -11.01 -10.13 11.72
CA LYS A 107 -9.56 -10.28 11.61
C LYS A 107 -9.07 -9.91 10.21
N ALA A 108 -7.91 -9.29 10.15
CA ALA A 108 -7.12 -9.10 8.94
C ALA A 108 -5.88 -10.02 8.97
N THR A 109 -5.41 -10.42 7.80
CA THR A 109 -4.22 -11.28 7.65
C THR A 109 -3.04 -10.46 7.15
N PHE A 110 -1.86 -10.66 7.73
CA PHE A 110 -0.65 -9.90 7.41
C PHE A 110 0.49 -10.85 7.10
N GLU A 111 1.31 -10.49 6.12
CA GLU A 111 2.53 -11.24 5.81
C GLU A 111 3.55 -11.13 6.94
N ILE A 112 4.18 -12.25 7.26
CA ILE A 112 5.38 -12.35 8.11
C ILE A 112 6.42 -13.20 7.39
N PRO A 113 7.69 -13.20 7.84
CA PRO A 113 8.69 -14.10 7.28
C PRO A 113 8.19 -15.54 7.27
N PHE A 114 8.15 -16.15 6.08
CA PHE A 114 7.73 -17.54 5.85
C PHE A 114 6.30 -17.88 6.28
N GLY A 115 5.40 -16.90 6.40
CA GLY A 115 4.02 -17.19 6.76
C GLY A 115 3.10 -15.98 6.77
N ALA A 116 1.96 -16.16 7.42
CA ALA A 116 0.99 -15.10 7.63
C ALA A 116 0.42 -15.19 9.06
N ILE A 117 0.00 -14.05 9.60
CA ILE A 117 -0.61 -13.96 10.93
C ILE A 117 -1.92 -13.19 10.86
N GLN A 118 -2.94 -13.66 11.58
CA GLN A 118 -4.20 -12.95 11.73
C GLN A 118 -4.17 -12.03 12.95
N ARG A 119 -4.64 -10.79 12.78
CA ARG A 119 -4.79 -9.82 13.86
C ARG A 119 -6.19 -9.21 13.85
N PRO A 120 -6.76 -8.89 15.03
CA PRO A 120 -8.13 -8.41 15.13
C PRO A 120 -8.31 -7.01 14.53
N THR A 121 -9.48 -6.74 13.97
CA THR A 121 -9.85 -5.43 13.40
C THR A 121 -10.69 -4.57 14.35
N THR A 122 -11.10 -5.13 15.50
CA THR A 122 -12.18 -4.57 16.32
C THR A 122 -11.76 -3.65 17.48
N ARG A 123 -10.48 -3.69 17.90
CA ARG A 123 -9.92 -2.87 19.00
C ARG A 123 -10.75 -2.91 20.31
N ARG A 124 -11.33 -4.06 20.65
CA ARG A 124 -12.26 -4.24 21.78
C ARG A 124 -11.57 -4.48 23.12
N THR A 125 -10.46 -5.22 23.14
CA THR A 125 -9.69 -5.49 24.37
C THR A 125 -8.42 -4.65 24.40
N PRO A 126 -7.78 -4.46 25.58
CA PRO A 126 -6.48 -3.77 25.67
C PRO A 126 -5.42 -4.35 24.72
N GLU A 127 -5.41 -5.67 24.52
CA GLU A 127 -4.48 -6.34 23.60
C GLU A 127 -4.79 -6.10 22.13
N GLU A 128 -6.06 -5.86 21.77
CA GLU A 128 -6.44 -5.43 20.42
C GLU A 128 -6.10 -3.95 20.22
N GLN A 129 -6.36 -3.11 21.22
CA GLN A 129 -6.05 -1.68 21.19
C GLN A 129 -4.55 -1.42 21.05
N ALA A 130 -3.71 -2.25 21.67
CA ALA A 130 -2.25 -2.17 21.54
C ALA A 130 -1.75 -2.52 20.12
N LYS A 131 -2.56 -3.15 19.28
CA LYS A 131 -2.22 -3.53 17.88
C LYS A 131 -2.77 -2.50 16.89
N PHE A 132 -2.69 -1.22 17.24
CA PHE A 132 -3.18 -0.12 16.41
C PHE A 132 -2.29 0.18 15.19
N GLU A 133 -1.05 -0.30 15.20
CA GLU A 133 -0.07 -0.30 14.11
C GLU A 133 0.68 -1.63 14.20
N VAL A 134 0.86 -2.35 13.08
CA VAL A 134 1.47 -3.68 13.06
C VAL A 134 2.45 -3.82 11.91
N PRO A 135 3.55 -4.56 12.10
CA PRO A 135 4.47 -4.85 11.01
C PRO A 135 3.87 -5.92 10.07
N ALA A 136 4.07 -5.70 8.78
CA ALA A 136 3.88 -6.69 7.73
C ALA A 136 4.90 -6.47 6.60
N LEU A 137 5.20 -7.51 5.81
CA LEU A 137 6.15 -7.41 4.69
C LEU A 137 5.48 -6.76 3.46
N PHE A 138 5.09 -7.53 2.46
CA PHE A 138 4.61 -7.00 1.18
C PHE A 138 3.11 -6.75 1.15
N TRP A 139 2.33 -7.37 2.06
CA TRP A 139 0.87 -7.27 2.00
C TRP A 139 0.15 -7.37 3.34
N ALA A 140 -1.03 -6.74 3.37
CA ALA A 140 -2.10 -6.98 4.33
C ALA A 140 -3.41 -7.28 3.59
N ASP A 141 -4.23 -8.16 4.15
CA ASP A 141 -5.46 -8.66 3.55
C ASP A 141 -6.65 -8.56 4.51
N LEU A 142 -7.78 -8.10 3.99
CA LEU A 142 -9.08 -8.21 4.65
C LEU A 142 -10.03 -8.99 3.74
N SER A 143 -10.49 -10.13 4.23
CA SER A 143 -11.35 -11.06 3.48
C SER A 143 -12.46 -11.65 4.36
N ASP A 144 -13.63 -11.88 3.78
CA ASP A 144 -14.80 -12.50 4.45
C ASP A 144 -14.99 -13.99 4.08
N GLY A 145 -14.01 -14.56 3.36
CA GLY A 145 -14.02 -15.92 2.85
C GLY A 145 -14.64 -16.08 1.45
N THR A 146 -15.40 -15.09 0.98
CA THR A 146 -15.98 -15.07 -0.38
C THR A 146 -15.35 -14.01 -1.26
N TYR A 147 -14.98 -12.88 -0.68
CA TYR A 147 -14.33 -11.75 -1.31
C TYR A 147 -13.27 -11.15 -0.39
N GLY A 148 -12.23 -10.58 -0.97
CA GLY A 148 -11.16 -9.94 -0.21
C GLY A 148 -10.54 -8.78 -0.95
N VAL A 149 -9.94 -7.89 -0.18
CA VAL A 149 -9.15 -6.78 -0.69
C VAL A 149 -7.84 -6.75 0.06
N SER A 150 -6.75 -6.82 -0.69
CA SER A 150 -5.40 -6.71 -0.14
C SER A 150 -4.76 -5.37 -0.53
N VAL A 151 -3.95 -4.84 0.38
CA VAL A 151 -3.06 -3.72 0.09
C VAL A 151 -1.64 -4.27 0.02
N LEU A 152 -0.99 -4.05 -1.12
CA LEU A 152 0.37 -4.48 -1.44
C LEU A 152 1.32 -3.28 -1.40
N ASN A 153 2.61 -3.51 -1.14
CA ASN A 153 3.63 -2.45 -1.13
C ASN A 153 5.02 -2.97 -1.53
N ASP A 154 5.94 -2.04 -1.82
CA ASP A 154 7.34 -2.34 -2.14
C ASP A 154 8.39 -1.95 -1.08
N SER A 155 8.01 -1.20 -0.05
CA SER A 155 8.97 -0.53 0.84
C SER A 155 8.38 0.01 2.16
N LYS A 156 7.16 -0.37 2.51
CA LYS A 156 6.36 0.18 3.62
C LYS A 156 5.85 -0.95 4.51
N TYR A 157 6.34 -0.95 5.75
CA TYR A 157 6.16 -2.10 6.65
C TYR A 157 5.13 -1.86 7.77
N GLY A 158 4.59 -0.65 7.88
CA GLY A 158 3.58 -0.30 8.89
C GLY A 158 2.17 -0.38 8.32
N TYR A 159 1.32 -1.20 8.92
CA TYR A 159 -0.09 -1.33 8.57
C TYR A 159 -0.99 -1.16 9.77
N ASP A 160 -2.23 -0.74 9.52
CA ASP A 160 -3.31 -0.95 10.47
C ASP A 160 -4.60 -1.30 9.75
N VAL A 161 -5.41 -2.16 10.37
CA VAL A 161 -6.77 -2.46 9.90
C VAL A 161 -7.73 -2.27 11.05
N ARG A 162 -8.65 -1.34 10.89
CA ARG A 162 -9.73 -1.07 11.86
C ARG A 162 -11.07 -1.18 11.15
N ASP A 163 -11.92 -2.06 11.66
CA ASP A 163 -13.18 -2.42 11.03
C ASP A 163 -12.98 -2.84 9.55
N ASN A 164 -13.43 -2.03 8.60
CA ASN A 164 -13.30 -2.23 7.15
C ASN A 164 -12.29 -1.29 6.49
N VAL A 165 -11.43 -0.62 7.26
CA VAL A 165 -10.45 0.33 6.73
C VAL A 165 -9.05 -0.25 6.84
N ILE A 166 -8.44 -0.53 5.69
CA ILE A 166 -7.03 -0.91 5.59
C ILE A 166 -6.21 0.37 5.41
N ARG A 167 -5.19 0.56 6.24
CA ARG A 167 -4.23 1.67 6.11
C ARG A 167 -2.81 1.15 5.98
N LEU A 168 -2.06 1.82 5.10
CA LEU A 168 -0.62 1.66 4.95
C LEU A 168 0.08 2.94 5.43
N THR A 169 1.01 2.81 6.36
CA THR A 169 1.89 3.89 6.79
C THR A 169 2.94 4.16 5.72
N LEU A 170 2.97 5.40 5.24
CA LEU A 170 3.81 5.82 4.12
C LEU A 170 5.10 6.52 4.58
N LEU A 171 4.97 7.58 5.38
CA LEU A 171 6.11 8.39 5.82
C LEU A 171 5.86 8.89 7.24
N ARG A 172 6.95 9.15 7.96
CA ARG A 172 6.96 9.83 9.25
C ARG A 172 7.93 11.01 9.20
N SER A 173 7.86 11.90 10.17
CA SER A 173 8.79 13.04 10.31
C SER A 173 9.12 13.29 11.78
N PRO A 174 9.69 12.30 12.49
CA PRO A 174 10.18 12.53 13.85
C PRO A 174 11.30 13.57 13.83
N ALA A 175 11.50 14.29 14.92
CA ALA A 175 12.53 15.32 15.06
C ALA A 175 13.65 14.93 16.04
N TYR A 176 13.55 13.77 16.69
CA TYR A 176 14.57 13.22 17.56
C TYR A 176 14.77 11.72 17.31
N PRO A 177 16.02 11.24 17.15
CA PRO A 177 17.27 11.94 17.39
C PRO A 177 17.75 12.78 16.20
N ASP A 178 17.19 12.54 15.02
CA ASP A 178 17.51 13.28 13.80
C ASP A 178 16.43 14.36 13.54
N PRO A 179 16.79 15.66 13.54
CA PRO A 179 15.86 16.75 13.26
C PRO A 179 15.29 16.78 11.84
N HIS A 180 15.90 16.05 10.90
CA HIS A 180 15.58 16.03 9.47
C HIS A 180 15.24 14.61 8.97
N ALA A 181 14.83 13.72 9.88
CA ALA A 181 14.47 12.34 9.54
C ALA A 181 13.44 12.30 8.41
N ASP A 182 13.75 11.53 7.36
CA ASP A 182 12.96 11.39 6.14
C ASP A 182 12.66 12.70 5.39
N GLU A 183 13.23 13.86 5.74
CA GLU A 183 13.04 15.08 4.95
C GLU A 183 13.62 14.91 3.54
N GLY A 184 12.83 15.27 2.52
CA GLY A 184 13.25 15.25 1.13
C GLY A 184 12.37 14.37 0.24
N ARG A 185 12.96 13.86 -0.85
CA ARG A 185 12.20 13.20 -1.91
C ARG A 185 12.12 11.69 -1.72
N HIS A 186 10.89 11.16 -1.71
CA HIS A 186 10.62 9.73 -1.59
C HIS A 186 9.90 9.19 -2.82
N ARG A 187 10.23 7.95 -3.19
CA ARG A 187 9.53 7.20 -4.23
C ARG A 187 9.24 5.79 -3.75
N PHE A 188 8.00 5.37 -3.91
CA PHE A 188 7.54 4.04 -3.51
C PHE A 188 6.24 3.68 -4.21
N THR A 189 5.92 2.39 -4.22
CA THR A 189 4.74 1.85 -4.88
C THR A 189 3.89 1.09 -3.87
N TYR A 190 2.58 1.29 -3.94
CA TYR A 190 1.60 0.43 -3.29
C TYR A 190 0.48 0.11 -4.27
N ALA A 191 -0.27 -0.96 -4.00
CA ALA A 191 -1.38 -1.36 -4.84
C ALA A 191 -2.57 -1.83 -4.02
N VAL A 192 -3.78 -1.61 -4.52
CA VAL A 192 -4.98 -2.25 -4.01
C VAL A 192 -5.38 -3.39 -4.94
N TYR A 193 -5.55 -4.58 -4.35
CA TYR A 193 -5.77 -5.83 -5.05
C TYR A 193 -7.08 -6.50 -4.57
N PRO A 194 -8.20 -6.30 -5.27
CA PRO A 194 -9.41 -7.08 -5.03
C PRO A 194 -9.26 -8.52 -5.56
N HIS A 195 -9.76 -9.50 -4.80
CA HIS A 195 -9.72 -10.90 -5.20
C HIS A 195 -10.92 -11.71 -4.68
N ALA A 196 -11.12 -12.89 -5.26
CA ALA A 196 -12.11 -13.86 -4.79
C ALA A 196 -11.55 -14.70 -3.64
N GLY A 197 -12.41 -15.06 -2.69
CA GLY A 197 -12.05 -15.86 -1.52
C GLY A 197 -11.16 -15.11 -0.53
N ASP A 198 -10.33 -15.88 0.17
CA ASP A 198 -9.33 -15.39 1.10
C ASP A 198 -7.97 -15.10 0.41
N TRP A 199 -6.98 -14.64 1.19
CA TRP A 199 -5.64 -14.33 0.67
C TRP A 199 -4.94 -15.51 -0.01
N VAL A 200 -5.27 -16.76 0.39
CA VAL A 200 -4.71 -17.98 -0.20
C VAL A 200 -5.31 -18.19 -1.59
N ARG A 201 -6.64 -18.25 -1.70
CA ARG A 201 -7.35 -18.45 -2.97
C ARG A 201 -7.16 -17.27 -3.91
N GLY A 202 -7.05 -16.07 -3.35
CA GLY A 202 -6.76 -14.83 -4.07
C GLY A 202 -5.33 -14.75 -4.62
N GLY A 203 -4.43 -15.64 -4.20
CA GLY A 203 -3.04 -15.62 -4.65
C GLY A 203 -2.29 -14.36 -4.20
N VAL A 204 -2.63 -13.79 -3.05
CA VAL A 204 -2.12 -12.50 -2.58
C VAL A 204 -0.61 -12.54 -2.39
N VAL A 205 -0.08 -13.66 -1.88
CA VAL A 205 1.38 -13.87 -1.76
C VAL A 205 2.04 -13.69 -3.13
N GLN A 206 1.57 -14.40 -4.15
CA GLN A 206 2.09 -14.28 -5.50
C GLN A 206 2.01 -12.84 -6.04
N ARG A 207 0.88 -12.14 -5.81
CA ARG A 207 0.74 -10.73 -6.23
C ARG A 207 1.69 -9.78 -5.52
N GLY A 208 1.97 -10.02 -4.24
CA GLY A 208 2.98 -9.29 -3.47
C GLY A 208 4.38 -9.47 -4.07
N TYR A 209 4.78 -10.71 -4.39
CA TYR A 209 6.04 -10.98 -5.11
C TYR A 209 6.06 -10.35 -6.50
N GLU A 210 5.00 -10.47 -7.30
CA GLU A 210 4.94 -9.86 -8.64
C GLU A 210 5.06 -8.33 -8.64
N LEU A 211 4.71 -7.66 -7.53
CA LEU A 211 4.94 -6.22 -7.37
C LEU A 211 6.42 -5.91 -7.04
N ASN A 212 7.07 -6.79 -6.27
CA ASN A 212 8.41 -6.57 -5.73
C ASN A 212 9.53 -7.14 -6.62
N TYR A 213 9.22 -8.03 -7.55
CA TYR A 213 10.17 -8.72 -8.42
C TYR A 213 9.81 -8.46 -9.89
N PRO A 214 10.27 -7.33 -10.46
CA PRO A 214 9.91 -6.95 -11.82
C PRO A 214 10.52 -7.92 -12.86
N LEU A 215 9.82 -8.07 -13.99
CA LEU A 215 10.36 -8.77 -15.14
C LEU A 215 11.54 -7.99 -15.71
N ILE A 216 12.70 -8.63 -15.81
CA ILE A 216 13.91 -8.04 -16.39
C ILE A 216 14.03 -8.53 -17.84
N PRO A 217 13.80 -7.67 -18.85
CA PRO A 217 14.04 -8.03 -20.23
C PRO A 217 15.55 -8.06 -20.51
N TYR A 218 16.03 -9.11 -21.17
CA TYR A 218 17.40 -9.20 -21.65
C TYR A 218 17.41 -9.30 -23.18
N PRO A 219 17.85 -8.27 -23.91
CA PRO A 219 17.96 -8.32 -25.35
C PRO A 219 19.11 -9.25 -25.76
N THR A 220 18.94 -9.97 -26.87
CA THR A 220 19.99 -10.77 -27.49
C THR A 220 20.02 -10.54 -28.99
N THR A 221 21.15 -10.83 -29.63
CA THR A 221 21.29 -10.85 -31.08
C THR A 221 20.92 -12.21 -31.65
N GLU A 222 20.82 -12.31 -32.97
CA GLU A 222 20.65 -13.61 -33.60
C GLU A 222 21.89 -14.48 -33.36
N HIS A 223 21.67 -15.70 -32.88
CA HIS A 223 22.70 -16.72 -32.70
C HIS A 223 22.06 -18.11 -32.76
N SER A 224 22.85 -19.13 -33.07
CA SER A 224 22.45 -20.51 -32.82
C SER A 224 22.32 -20.74 -31.30
N GLY A 225 21.30 -21.47 -30.87
CA GLY A 225 21.08 -21.81 -29.47
C GLY A 225 20.44 -23.18 -29.34
N SER A 226 20.75 -23.90 -28.24
CA SER A 226 20.15 -25.19 -27.92
C SER A 226 18.80 -25.07 -27.19
N LEU A 227 18.45 -23.87 -26.73
CA LEU A 227 17.18 -23.59 -26.05
C LEU A 227 16.09 -23.13 -27.04
N PRO A 228 14.81 -23.44 -26.79
CA PRO A 228 13.71 -22.97 -27.63
C PRO A 228 13.56 -21.46 -27.58
N ARG A 229 13.22 -20.83 -28.71
CA ARG A 229 12.94 -19.37 -28.82
C ARG A 229 11.91 -18.86 -27.81
N SER A 230 10.96 -19.71 -27.44
CA SER A 230 10.04 -19.47 -26.33
C SER A 230 10.08 -20.68 -25.42
N THR A 231 10.59 -20.50 -24.21
CA THR A 231 10.52 -21.51 -23.15
C THR A 231 9.66 -20.97 -22.03
N ARG A 232 8.66 -21.75 -21.59
CA ARG A 232 7.96 -21.48 -20.33
C ARG A 232 8.83 -22.05 -19.21
N SER A 233 9.47 -21.18 -18.43
CA SER A 233 10.33 -21.56 -17.30
C SER A 233 9.51 -21.83 -16.03
N PHE A 234 10.12 -22.51 -15.06
CA PHE A 234 9.56 -23.11 -13.83
C PHE A 234 8.91 -22.15 -12.82
N ALA A 235 8.88 -20.85 -13.07
CA ALA A 235 8.17 -19.86 -12.26
C ALA A 235 7.11 -19.20 -13.13
N TRP A 236 5.84 -19.44 -12.79
CA TRP A 236 4.72 -19.09 -13.63
C TRP A 236 3.84 -18.02 -12.97
N SER A 237 3.67 -16.89 -13.65
CA SER A 237 2.55 -15.99 -13.43
C SER A 237 1.46 -16.32 -14.45
N ARG A 238 0.28 -16.71 -13.98
CA ARG A 238 -0.88 -16.96 -14.84
C ARG A 238 -1.41 -15.61 -15.33
N THR A 239 -0.92 -15.13 -16.46
CA THR A 239 -1.62 -14.14 -17.28
C THR A 239 -2.36 -14.90 -18.39
N PRO A 240 -3.71 -14.92 -18.40
CA PRO A 240 -4.50 -15.41 -19.53
C PRO A 240 -4.36 -14.53 -20.77
#